data_AF-A0A9D1QYI4-F1
#
_entry.id   AF-A0A9D1QYI4-F1
#
_cell.length_a   1.000
_cell.length_b   1.000
_cell.length_c   1.000
_cell.angle_alpha   90.00
_cell.angle_beta   90.00
_cell.angle_gamma   90.00
#
_symmetry.space_group_name_H-M   'P 1'
#
loop_
_entity.id
_entity.type
_entity.pdbx_description
1 polymer ?
#
loop_
_entity_poly.entity_id
_entity_poly.type
_entity_poly.pdbx_seq_one_letter_code
_entity_poly.pdbx_strand_id
1 'polypeptide(L)'
;MERHEFDAAYARICEVCGARTQGELAVWIGVSQSSISDARRRSTIPAQWLLTLVTQGGINPAWALTGEGAKYLVPSELPPAPCALLLNRLTGRELEQRLQRVLSTSVTDMLAEVIREMATAPQRSPEC
;
A
#
# COMPACT_ATOMS: atom_id res chain seq x y z
N MET A 1 -28.17 13.49 -10.04
CA MET A 1 -27.30 12.33 -10.33
C MET A 1 -28.13 11.35 -11.10
N GLU A 2 -27.69 11.00 -12.30
CA GLU A 2 -28.33 9.99 -13.13
C GLU A 2 -28.14 8.59 -12.52
N ARG A 3 -29.01 7.64 -12.85
CA ARG A 3 -28.97 6.28 -12.26
C ARG A 3 -27.61 5.60 -12.46
N HIS A 4 -27.01 5.75 -13.64
CA HIS A 4 -25.72 5.14 -13.96
C HIS A 4 -24.56 5.75 -13.17
N GLU A 5 -24.58 7.07 -12.92
CA GLU A 5 -23.60 7.76 -12.08
C GLU A 5 -23.69 7.28 -10.64
N PHE A 6 -24.93 7.13 -10.14
CA PHE A 6 -25.17 6.57 -8.82
C PHE A 6 -24.66 5.14 -8.70
N ASP A 7 -24.98 4.26 -9.67
CA ASP A 7 -24.58 2.86 -9.61
C ASP A 7 -23.04 2.73 -9.62
N ALA A 8 -22.34 3.55 -10.42
CA ALA A 8 -20.88 3.60 -10.44
C ALA A 8 -20.29 4.13 -9.11
N ALA A 9 -20.85 5.21 -8.56
CA ALA A 9 -20.41 5.75 -7.28
C ALA A 9 -20.64 4.76 -6.13
N TYR A 10 -21.82 4.13 -6.11
CA TYR A 10 -22.18 3.13 -5.12
C TYR A 10 -21.26 1.91 -5.19
N ALA A 11 -20.90 1.44 -6.39
CA ALA A 11 -19.96 0.34 -6.56
C ALA A 11 -18.57 0.69 -6.00
N ARG A 12 -18.04 1.89 -6.27
CA ARG A 12 -16.77 2.35 -5.69
C ARG A 12 -16.82 2.42 -4.17
N ILE A 13 -17.93 2.91 -3.61
CA ILE A 13 -18.14 2.99 -2.16
C ILE A 13 -18.15 1.58 -1.54
N CYS A 14 -18.87 0.63 -2.13
CA CYS A 14 -18.86 -0.76 -1.68
C CYS A 14 -17.45 -1.38 -1.74
N GLU A 15 -16.70 -1.12 -2.81
CA GLU A 15 -15.32 -1.61 -2.97
C GLU A 15 -14.40 -1.12 -1.84
N VAL A 16 -14.41 0.19 -1.55
CA VAL A 16 -13.51 0.76 -0.51
C VAL A 16 -13.92 0.39 0.90
N CYS A 17 -15.22 0.22 1.15
CA CYS A 17 -15.71 -0.27 2.44
C CYS A 17 -15.56 -1.79 2.59
N GLY A 18 -15.16 -2.51 1.53
CA GLY A 18 -15.14 -3.97 1.52
C GLY A 18 -16.52 -4.61 1.69
N ALA A 19 -17.58 -3.87 1.42
CA ALA A 19 -18.95 -4.29 1.66
C ALA A 19 -19.52 -5.05 0.46
N ARG A 20 -19.94 -6.29 0.68
CA ARG A 20 -20.63 -7.13 -0.31
C ARG A 20 -22.14 -7.04 -0.18
N THR A 21 -22.62 -6.66 1.01
CA THR A 21 -24.06 -6.54 1.31
C THR A 21 -24.43 -5.12 1.73
N GLN A 22 -25.71 -4.76 1.58
CA GLN A 22 -26.23 -3.48 2.09
C GLN A 22 -26.08 -3.36 3.61
N GLY A 23 -26.19 -4.48 4.33
CA GLY A 23 -26.03 -4.53 5.78
C GLY A 23 -24.59 -4.22 6.21
N GLU A 24 -23.61 -4.83 5.54
CA GLU A 24 -22.18 -4.53 5.78
C GLU A 24 -21.86 -3.05 5.52
N LEU A 25 -22.38 -2.50 4.42
CA LEU A 25 -22.20 -1.07 4.14
C LEU A 25 -22.85 -0.19 5.21
N ALA A 26 -24.05 -0.57 5.68
CA ALA A 26 -24.76 0.15 6.73
C ALA A 26 -23.94 0.17 8.04
N VAL A 27 -23.36 -0.97 8.43
CA VAL A 27 -22.49 -1.10 9.61
C VAL A 27 -21.24 -0.23 9.46
N TRP A 28 -20.57 -0.27 8.30
CA TRP A 28 -19.36 0.52 8.06
C TRP A 28 -19.64 2.02 8.12
N ILE A 29 -20.72 2.47 7.46
CA ILE A 29 -21.10 3.90 7.43
C ILE A 29 -21.68 4.36 8.78
N GLY A 30 -22.21 3.43 9.60
CA GLY A 30 -22.87 3.73 10.87
C GLY A 30 -24.31 4.21 10.70
N VAL A 31 -25.05 3.65 9.75
CA VAL A 31 -26.48 3.95 9.50
C VAL A 31 -27.31 2.67 9.50
N SER A 32 -28.64 2.78 9.47
CA SER A 32 -29.50 1.60 9.31
C SER A 32 -29.49 1.10 7.87
N GLN A 33 -29.71 -0.21 7.67
CA GLN A 33 -29.88 -0.78 6.34
C GLN A 33 -31.04 -0.13 5.56
N SER A 34 -32.10 0.30 6.26
CA SER A 34 -33.21 1.04 5.65
C SER A 34 -32.77 2.38 5.05
N SER A 35 -31.80 3.08 5.65
CA SER A 35 -31.21 4.29 5.07
C SER A 35 -30.44 4.00 3.79
N ILE A 36 -29.71 2.87 3.73
CA ILE A 36 -29.04 2.43 2.48
C ILE A 36 -30.07 2.14 1.38
N SER A 37 -31.15 1.43 1.72
CA SER A 37 -32.22 1.08 0.78
C SER A 37 -32.92 2.32 0.23
N ASP A 38 -33.25 3.30 1.08
CA ASP A 38 -33.88 4.55 0.63
C ASP A 38 -32.94 5.39 -0.24
N ALA A 39 -31.66 5.49 0.11
CA ALA A 39 -30.65 6.17 -0.71
C ALA A 39 -30.53 5.54 -2.12
N ARG A 40 -30.54 4.20 -2.19
CA ARG A 40 -30.52 3.45 -3.46
C ARG A 40 -31.79 3.65 -4.29
N ARG A 41 -32.96 3.70 -3.64
CA ARG A 41 -34.23 3.98 -4.32
C ARG A 41 -34.23 5.37 -4.95
N ARG A 42 -33.67 6.36 -4.25
CA ARG A 42 -33.58 7.75 -4.71
C ARG A 42 -32.36 8.04 -5.59
N SER A 43 -31.52 7.05 -5.85
CA SER A 43 -30.25 7.19 -6.59
C SER A 43 -29.43 8.41 -6.10
N THR A 44 -29.34 8.57 -4.78
CA THR A 44 -28.67 9.70 -4.14
C THR A 44 -27.65 9.19 -3.12
N ILE A 45 -26.44 9.77 -3.12
CA ILE A 45 -25.42 9.53 -2.10
C ILE A 45 -25.51 10.64 -1.04
N PRO A 46 -25.92 10.33 0.21
CA PRO A 46 -26.02 11.34 1.26
C PRO A 46 -24.65 11.93 1.62
N ALA A 47 -24.60 13.23 1.90
CA ALA A 47 -23.38 13.91 2.32
C ALA A 47 -22.77 13.29 3.59
N GLN A 48 -23.60 12.79 4.49
CA GLN A 48 -23.14 12.08 5.69
C GLN A 48 -22.28 10.85 5.34
N TRP A 49 -22.59 10.11 4.26
CA TRP A 49 -21.76 8.97 3.86
C TRP A 49 -20.38 9.43 3.41
N LEU A 50 -20.32 10.51 2.64
CA LEU A 50 -19.06 11.11 2.18
C LEU A 50 -18.21 11.59 3.36
N LEU A 51 -18.83 12.19 4.37
CA LEU A 51 -18.14 12.57 5.61
C LEU A 51 -17.58 11.35 6.36
N THR A 52 -18.35 10.26 6.44
CA THR A 52 -17.85 9.01 7.04
C THR A 52 -16.68 8.43 6.25
N LEU A 53 -16.75 8.44 4.92
CA LEU A 53 -15.67 7.98 4.04
C LEU A 53 -14.37 8.75 4.27
N VAL A 54 -14.46 10.07 4.45
CA VAL A 54 -13.30 10.92 4.74
C VAL A 54 -12.77 10.65 6.16
N THR A 55 -13.64 10.64 7.16
CA THR A 55 -13.23 10.58 8.57
C THR A 55 -12.75 9.21 9.01
N GLN A 56 -13.35 8.12 8.52
CA GLN A 56 -12.97 6.76 8.90
C GLN A 56 -11.95 6.15 7.92
N GLY A 57 -12.13 6.38 6.62
CA GLY A 57 -11.34 5.71 5.58
C GLY A 57 -10.29 6.60 4.91
N GLY A 58 -10.29 7.91 5.17
CA GLY A 58 -9.45 8.86 4.43
C GLY A 58 -9.75 8.85 2.92
N ILE A 59 -10.95 8.45 2.51
CA ILE A 59 -11.32 8.28 1.10
C ILE A 59 -11.72 9.64 0.52
N ASN A 60 -11.27 9.92 -0.70
CA ASN A 60 -11.61 11.15 -1.39
C ASN A 60 -13.07 11.10 -1.88
N PRO A 61 -13.94 12.04 -1.46
CA PRO A 61 -15.35 12.04 -1.87
C PRO A 61 -15.51 12.34 -3.36
N ALA A 62 -14.63 13.13 -3.97
CA ALA A 62 -14.67 13.40 -5.41
C ALA A 62 -14.42 12.10 -6.21
N TRP A 63 -13.42 11.31 -5.81
CA TRP A 63 -13.16 9.99 -6.41
C TRP A 63 -14.31 9.02 -6.18
N ALA A 64 -14.90 9.00 -4.97
CA ALA A 64 -16.04 8.13 -4.69
C ALA A 64 -17.22 8.44 -5.64
N LEU A 65 -17.50 9.72 -5.88
CA LEU A 65 -18.62 10.15 -6.72
C LEU A 65 -18.34 10.02 -8.22
N THR A 66 -17.15 10.40 -8.68
CA THR A 66 -16.83 10.54 -10.12
C THR A 66 -15.90 9.44 -10.64
N GLY A 67 -15.07 8.87 -9.77
CA GLY A 67 -13.95 7.99 -10.15
C GLY A 67 -12.68 8.76 -10.51
N GLU A 68 -12.72 10.09 -10.51
CA GLU A 68 -11.60 10.94 -10.91
C GLU A 68 -10.73 11.35 -9.71
N GLY A 69 -9.44 11.56 -9.99
CA GLY A 69 -8.47 11.99 -8.98
C GLY A 69 -7.96 10.85 -8.08
N ALA A 70 -7.29 11.25 -6.99
CA ALA A 70 -6.71 10.30 -6.04
C ALA A 70 -7.79 9.61 -5.19
N LYS A 71 -7.67 8.29 -5.01
CA LYS A 71 -8.60 7.46 -4.22
C LYS A 71 -8.60 7.81 -2.73
N TYR A 72 -7.41 8.08 -2.17
CA TYR A 72 -7.22 8.43 -0.76
C TYR A 72 -6.70 9.85 -0.63
N LEU A 73 -7.15 10.54 0.41
CA LEU A 73 -6.66 11.86 0.79
C LEU A 73 -5.34 11.73 1.55
N VAL A 74 -4.42 12.65 1.27
CA VAL A 74 -3.14 12.73 1.97
C VAL A 74 -3.21 13.92 2.94
N PRO A 75 -2.90 13.73 4.24
CA PRO A 75 -2.84 14.82 5.19
C PRO A 75 -1.81 15.88 4.74
N SER A 76 -2.19 17.15 4.75
CA SER A 76 -1.32 18.25 4.28
C SER A 76 -0.06 18.45 5.14
N GLU A 77 -0.09 18.02 6.40
CA GLU A 77 1.03 18.10 7.36
C GLU A 77 2.11 17.05 7.08
N LEU A 78 1.81 16.08 6.22
CA LEU A 78 2.74 15.05 5.84
C LEU A 78 3.65 15.64 4.74
N PRO A 79 4.98 15.77 4.94
CA PRO A 79 5.87 16.13 3.84
C PRO A 79 5.62 15.15 2.68
N PRO A 80 5.87 15.48 1.41
CA PRO A 80 5.56 14.59 0.27
C PRO A 80 6.35 13.25 0.24
N ALA A 81 7.02 12.85 1.34
CA ALA A 81 8.05 11.81 1.38
C ALA A 81 7.94 10.69 2.45
N PRO A 82 7.05 10.66 3.47
CA PRO A 82 7.08 9.56 4.43
C PRO A 82 6.35 8.32 3.92
N CYS A 83 5.43 8.41 2.95
CA CYS A 83 4.95 7.20 2.27
C CYS A 83 6.08 6.54 1.46
N ALA A 84 6.92 7.32 0.76
CA ALA A 84 8.08 6.77 0.05
C ALA A 84 9.13 6.20 1.03
N LEU A 85 9.41 6.88 2.14
CA LEU A 85 10.37 6.40 3.14
C LEU A 85 9.86 5.19 3.94
N LEU A 86 8.57 5.16 4.31
CA LEU A 86 7.96 4.00 4.97
C LEU A 86 7.82 2.83 3.99
N LEU A 87 7.42 3.06 2.74
CA LEU A 87 7.43 2.02 1.71
C LEU A 87 8.85 1.51 1.48
N ASN A 88 9.86 2.37 1.37
CA ASN A 88 11.25 1.92 1.24
C ASN A 88 11.72 1.09 2.44
N ARG A 89 11.27 1.40 3.66
CA ARG A 89 11.57 0.60 4.86
C ARG A 89 10.77 -0.69 4.98
N LEU A 90 9.59 -0.76 4.36
CA LEU A 90 8.70 -1.93 4.37
C LEU A 90 8.91 -2.83 3.15
N THR A 91 9.46 -2.31 2.05
CA THR A 91 9.89 -3.12 0.89
C THR A 91 11.17 -3.83 1.28
N GLY A 92 11.19 -5.16 1.12
CA GLY A 92 12.26 -6.07 1.55
C GLY A 92 13.69 -5.75 1.08
N ARG A 93 13.93 -4.67 0.32
CA ARG A 93 15.26 -4.24 -0.13
C ARG A 93 16.22 -3.92 1.00
N GLU A 94 15.78 -3.29 2.08
CA GLU A 94 16.67 -3.01 3.21
C GLU A 94 17.05 -4.31 3.94
N LEU A 95 16.11 -5.26 4.07
CA LEU A 95 16.37 -6.58 4.63
C LEU A 95 17.28 -7.42 3.71
N GLU A 96 17.01 -7.41 2.40
CA GLU A 96 17.84 -8.05 1.36
C GLU A 96 19.26 -7.50 1.35
N GLN A 97 19.43 -6.18 1.45
CA GLN A 97 20.74 -5.54 1.52
C GLN A 97 21.49 -5.91 2.80
N ARG A 98 20.78 -6.03 3.94
CA ARG A 98 21.39 -6.49 5.20
C ARG A 98 21.78 -7.97 5.13
N LEU A 99 20.93 -8.83 4.58
CA LEU A 99 21.25 -10.25 4.31
C LEU A 99 22.44 -10.38 3.35
N GLN A 100 22.43 -9.64 2.23
CA GLN A 100 23.53 -9.61 1.27
C GLN A 100 24.84 -9.16 1.91
N ARG A 101 24.84 -8.09 2.73
CA ARG A 101 26.03 -7.65 3.47
C ARG A 101 26.55 -8.73 4.41
N VAL A 102 25.68 -9.35 5.21
CA VAL A 102 26.11 -10.41 6.16
C VAL A 102 26.69 -11.61 5.42
N LEU A 103 26.10 -12.00 4.28
CA LEU A 103 26.56 -13.13 3.47
C LEU A 103 27.82 -12.80 2.65
N SER A 104 27.98 -11.57 2.17
CA SER A 104 29.12 -11.15 1.34
C SER A 104 30.37 -10.80 2.17
N THR A 105 30.23 -10.29 3.38
CA THR A 105 31.42 -9.83 4.13
C THR A 105 32.18 -11.03 4.70
N SER A 106 31.50 -12.06 5.20
CA SER A 106 32.17 -13.17 5.88
C SER A 106 32.85 -14.17 4.92
N VAL A 107 32.14 -14.63 3.90
CA VAL A 107 32.66 -15.70 3.01
C VAL A 107 33.69 -15.15 2.02
N THR A 108 33.47 -13.94 1.51
CA THR A 108 34.39 -13.35 0.51
C THR A 108 35.69 -12.87 1.13
N ASP A 109 35.67 -12.34 2.36
CA ASP A 109 36.91 -11.96 3.08
C ASP A 109 37.72 -13.20 3.46
N MET A 110 37.08 -14.29 3.92
CA MET A 110 37.76 -15.57 4.18
C MET A 110 38.38 -16.15 2.90
N LEU A 111 37.64 -16.19 1.78
CA LEU A 111 38.17 -16.69 0.51
C LEU A 111 39.27 -15.80 -0.06
N ALA A 112 39.16 -14.48 0.08
CA ALA A 112 40.19 -13.54 -0.37
C ALA A 112 41.48 -13.64 0.45
N GLU A 113 41.41 -13.96 1.75
CA GLU A 113 42.59 -14.25 2.57
C GLU A 113 43.26 -15.55 2.12
N VAL A 114 42.48 -16.62 1.92
CA VAL A 114 43.00 -17.91 1.43
C VAL A 114 43.66 -17.78 0.07
N ILE A 115 43.05 -17.04 -0.86
CA ILE A 115 43.63 -16.79 -2.20
C ILE A 115 44.92 -15.96 -2.08
N ARG A 116 44.97 -14.97 -1.18
CA ARG A 116 46.20 -14.17 -0.94
C ARG A 116 47.32 -15.00 -0.31
N GLU A 117 47.02 -15.88 0.63
CA GLU A 117 47.99 -16.84 1.19
C GLU A 117 48.52 -17.79 0.10
N MET A 118 47.64 -18.34 -0.73
CA MET A 118 48.03 -19.22 -1.83
C MET A 118 48.88 -18.50 -2.90
N ALA A 119 48.61 -17.23 -3.16
CA ALA A 119 49.38 -16.42 -4.13
C ALA A 119 50.76 -15.99 -3.60
N THR A 120 50.99 -16.04 -2.28
CA THR A 120 52.26 -15.63 -1.65
C THR A 120 53.23 -16.80 -1.47
N ALA A 121 52.82 -18.04 -1.76
CA ALA A 121 53.71 -19.20 -1.69
C ALA A 121 54.73 -19.16 -2.85
N PRO A 122 56.05 -19.16 -2.58
CA PRO A 122 57.03 -19.21 -3.64
C PRO A 122 56.98 -20.60 -4.30
N GLN A 123 56.79 -20.62 -5.62
CA GLN A 123 56.93 -21.82 -6.45
C GLN A 123 58.37 -22.35 -6.31
N ARG A 124 58.60 -23.33 -5.43
CA ARG A 124 59.85 -24.10 -5.44
C ARG A 124 59.82 -25.01 -6.67
N SER A 125 60.46 -24.56 -7.73
CA SER A 125 60.85 -25.40 -8.87
C SER A 125 61.67 -26.60 -8.37
N PRO A 126 61.34 -27.83 -8.77
CA PRO A 126 62.31 -28.92 -8.71
C PRO A 126 63.21 -28.83 -9.94
N GLU A 127 64.43 -28.33 -9.77
CA GLU A 127 65.50 -28.48 -10.78
C GLU A 127 66.16 -29.86 -10.59
N CYS A 128 66.32 -30.57 -11.73
CA CYS A 128 66.98 -31.87 -11.90
C CYS A 128 68.49 -31.84 -11.59
#